data_AF-A0A8S8Z1V5-F1
#
_entry.id   AF-A0A8S8Z1V5-F1
#
_cell.length_a   1.000
_cell.length_b   1.000
_cell.length_c   1.000
_cell.angle_alpha   90.00
_cell.angle_beta   90.00
_cell.angle_gamma   90.00
#
_symmetry.space_group_name_H-M   'P 1'
#
loop_
_entity.id
_entity.type
_entity.pdbx_description
1 polymer ?
#
loop_
_entity_poly.entity_id
_entity_poly.type
_entity_poly.pdbx_seq_one_letter_code
_entity_poly.pdbx_strand_id
1 'polypeptide(L)'
;MDSLVKQSKEVTKEMMDSLIKKQIPDFDAQPENYKSQIYDRVKNYFLSKEYSAETFEMYALQGTPSNILVDRKGILRDVSFGQNGSLEAKIQSLLKE
;
A
#
# COMPACT_ATOMS: atom_id res chain seq x y z
N MET A 1 -14.75 7.79 -11.37
CA MET A 1 -14.47 6.46 -10.77
C MET A 1 -12.99 6.18 -10.97
N ASP A 2 -12.37 5.40 -10.08
CA ASP A 2 -10.96 5.01 -10.22
C ASP A 2 -10.73 4.15 -11.47
N SER A 3 -9.50 4.14 -11.99
CA SER A 3 -9.13 3.25 -13.10
C SER A 3 -8.80 1.86 -12.57
N LEU A 4 -9.18 0.82 -13.32
CA LEU A 4 -8.72 -0.54 -13.06
C LEU A 4 -7.56 -0.87 -14.00
N VAL A 5 -6.43 -1.25 -13.43
CA VAL A 5 -5.26 -1.72 -14.17
C VAL A 5 -5.29 -3.24 -14.18
N LYS A 6 -5.25 -3.84 -15.36
CA LYS A 6 -5.11 -5.29 -15.49
C LYS A 6 -3.70 -5.69 -15.06
N GLN A 7 -3.61 -6.68 -14.18
CA GLN A 7 -2.33 -7.19 -13.71
C GLN A 7 -1.52 -7.74 -14.89
N SER A 8 -0.28 -7.29 -15.06
CA SER A 8 0.66 -7.96 -15.94
C SER A 8 1.00 -9.32 -15.33
N LYS A 9 1.17 -10.36 -16.16
CA LYS A 9 1.51 -11.71 -15.66
C LYS A 9 2.90 -11.80 -15.03
N GLU A 10 3.65 -10.70 -15.03
CA GLU A 10 5.03 -10.64 -14.55
C GLU A 10 5.05 -10.05 -13.14
N VAL A 11 5.33 -10.90 -12.15
CA VAL A 11 5.59 -10.50 -10.77
C VAL A 11 7.10 -10.49 -10.57
N THR A 12 7.70 -9.30 -10.48
CA THR A 12 9.15 -9.16 -10.33
C THR A 12 9.59 -9.31 -8.88
N LYS A 13 10.88 -9.59 -8.67
CA LYS A 13 11.44 -9.70 -7.32
C LYS A 13 11.35 -8.39 -6.56
N GLU A 14 11.55 -7.25 -7.23
CA GLU A 14 11.51 -5.91 -6.64
C GLU A 14 10.12 -5.60 -6.08
N MET A 15 9.06 -6.01 -6.78
CA MET A 15 7.67 -5.86 -6.30
C MET A 15 7.45 -6.67 -5.01
N MET A 16 7.93 -7.92 -4.99
CA MET A 16 7.82 -8.79 -3.82
C MET A 16 8.63 -8.24 -2.65
N ASP A 17 9.88 -7.84 -2.88
CA ASP A 17 10.77 -7.26 -1.87
C ASP A 17 10.15 -6.01 -1.23
N SER A 18 9.55 -5.13 -2.04
CA SER A 18 8.87 -3.92 -1.57
C SER A 18 7.70 -4.26 -0.63
N LEU A 19 6.87 -5.25 -0.98
CA LEU A 19 5.74 -5.65 -0.12
C LEU A 19 6.23 -6.33 1.17
N ILE A 20 7.20 -7.24 1.05
CA ILE A 20 7.73 -8.02 2.18
C ILE A 20 8.37 -7.08 3.21
N LYS A 21 9.27 -6.19 2.78
CA LYS A 21 9.98 -5.28 3.68
C LYS A 21 9.05 -4.28 4.37
N LYS A 22 7.91 -3.94 3.77
CA LYS A 22 6.88 -3.08 4.40
C LYS A 22 6.11 -3.81 5.50
N GLN A 23 5.91 -5.12 5.40
CA GLN A 23 5.05 -5.88 6.30
C GLN A 23 5.82 -6.72 7.33
N ILE A 24 7.05 -7.14 7.01
CA ILE A 24 7.86 -8.02 7.84
C ILE A 24 9.19 -7.31 8.14
N PRO A 25 9.30 -6.63 9.30
CA PRO A 25 10.57 -6.12 9.79
C PRO A 25 11.62 -7.22 9.90
N ASP A 26 12.89 -6.89 9.68
CA ASP A 26 14.02 -7.81 9.79
C ASP A 26 13.90 -9.10 8.94
N PHE A 27 13.17 -9.03 7.83
CA PHE A 27 12.98 -10.16 6.92
C PHE A 27 14.31 -10.76 6.44
N ASP A 28 15.32 -9.92 6.21
CA ASP A 28 16.64 -10.34 5.72
C ASP A 28 17.39 -11.22 6.75
N ALA A 29 17.07 -11.12 8.05
CA ALA A 29 17.66 -11.94 9.11
C ALA A 29 16.94 -13.29 9.30
N GLN A 30 15.84 -13.54 8.59
CA GLN A 30 15.05 -14.75 8.76
C GLN A 30 15.70 -15.98 8.11
N PRO A 31 15.35 -17.21 8.53
CA PRO A 31 15.84 -18.43 7.89
C PRO A 31 15.41 -18.56 6.42
N GLU A 32 16.26 -19.13 5.56
CA GLU A 32 16.01 -19.24 4.11
C GLU A 32 14.72 -20.00 3.77
N ASN A 33 14.37 -21.05 4.52
CA ASN A 33 13.10 -21.76 4.32
C ASN A 33 11.89 -20.83 4.54
N TYR A 34 11.93 -20.00 5.59
CA TYR A 34 10.88 -19.03 5.85
C TYR A 34 10.81 -17.98 4.74
N LYS A 35 11.96 -17.44 4.31
CA LYS A 35 12.03 -16.47 3.21
C LYS A 35 11.40 -17.05 1.93
N SER A 36 11.73 -18.29 1.56
CA SER A 36 11.16 -18.95 0.38
C SER A 36 9.64 -19.04 0.46
N GLN A 37 9.09 -19.47 1.61
CA GLN A 37 7.64 -19.57 1.79
C GLN A 37 6.94 -18.21 1.68
N ILE A 38 7.57 -17.15 2.20
CA ILE A 38 7.04 -15.79 2.09
C ILE A 38 7.04 -15.31 0.64
N TYR A 39 8.12 -15.52 -0.11
CA TYR A 39 8.17 -15.17 -1.53
C TYR A 39 7.08 -15.89 -2.33
N ASP A 40 6.85 -17.18 -2.11
CA ASP A 40 5.80 -17.92 -2.81
C ASP A 40 4.40 -17.37 -2.50
N ARG A 41 4.12 -17.05 -1.22
CA ARG A 41 2.85 -16.44 -0.82
C ARG A 41 2.64 -15.07 -1.46
N VAL A 42 3.66 -14.23 -1.46
CA VAL A 42 3.60 -12.89 -2.05
C VAL A 42 3.43 -12.96 -3.56
N LYS A 43 4.13 -13.87 -4.24
CA LYS A 43 3.95 -14.13 -5.67
C LYS A 43 2.51 -14.52 -5.98
N ASN A 44 1.97 -15.49 -5.24
CA ASN A 44 0.58 -15.95 -5.43
C ASN A 44 -0.44 -14.84 -5.15
N TYR A 45 -0.20 -13.99 -4.16
CA TYR A 45 -1.03 -12.81 -3.90
C TYR A 45 -1.11 -11.89 -5.13
N PHE A 46 0.03 -11.51 -5.72
CA PHE A 46 0.03 -10.69 -6.93
C PHE A 46 -0.65 -11.38 -8.12
N LEU A 47 -0.42 -12.67 -8.31
CA LEU A 47 -1.03 -13.43 -9.42
C LEU A 47 -2.54 -13.64 -9.24
N SER A 48 -3.05 -13.60 -8.01
CA SER A 48 -4.48 -13.75 -7.73
C SER A 48 -5.32 -12.53 -8.11
N LYS A 49 -4.70 -11.35 -8.25
CA LYS A 49 -5.37 -10.12 -8.67
C LYS A 49 -5.43 -10.05 -10.19
N GLU A 50 -6.62 -10.17 -10.79
CA GLU A 50 -6.76 -9.93 -12.24
C GLU A 50 -6.75 -8.42 -12.56
N TYR A 51 -7.38 -7.63 -11.70
CA TYR A 51 -7.43 -6.18 -11.79
C TYR A 51 -7.07 -5.57 -10.43
N SER A 52 -6.35 -4.47 -10.48
CA SER A 52 -5.99 -3.66 -9.31
C SER A 52 -6.48 -2.23 -9.52
N ALA A 53 -7.01 -1.63 -8.46
CA ALA A 53 -7.44 -0.24 -8.48
C ALA A 53 -6.21 0.67 -8.48
N GLU A 54 -6.12 1.57 -9.46
CA GLU A 54 -4.94 2.42 -9.68
C GLU A 54 -4.62 3.27 -8.44
N THR A 55 -5.63 3.84 -7.81
CA THR A 55 -5.46 4.65 -6.60
C THR A 55 -4.93 3.82 -5.41
N PHE A 56 -5.34 2.56 -5.28
CA PHE A 56 -4.87 1.70 -4.19
C PHE A 56 -3.38 1.42 -4.29
N GLU A 57 -2.89 1.13 -5.49
CA GLU A 57 -1.47 0.84 -5.71
C GLU A 57 -0.63 2.13 -5.63
N MET A 58 -1.12 3.24 -6.21
CA MET A 58 -0.41 4.54 -6.20
C MET A 58 -0.17 5.07 -4.78
N TYR A 59 -1.18 4.96 -3.90
CA TYR A 59 -1.10 5.46 -2.53
C TYR A 59 -0.85 4.36 -1.49
N ALA A 60 -0.57 3.12 -1.91
CA ALA A 60 -0.39 1.96 -1.05
C ALA A 60 -1.51 1.80 0.00
N LEU A 61 -2.77 1.99 -0.41
CA LEU A 61 -3.93 1.89 0.47
C LEU A 61 -4.08 0.45 0.98
N GLN A 62 -4.23 0.30 2.29
CA GLN A 62 -4.25 -1.01 2.94
C GLN A 62 -5.61 -1.70 2.91
N GLY A 63 -6.68 -0.96 2.59
CA GLY A 63 -8.04 -1.50 2.56
C GLY A 63 -9.10 -0.40 2.62
N THR A 64 -10.33 -0.78 2.96
CA THR A 64 -11.45 0.16 3.16
C THR A 64 -11.94 0.15 4.60
N PRO A 65 -12.31 1.31 5.19
CA PRO A 65 -12.10 2.66 4.65
C PRO A 65 -10.62 3.08 4.68
N SER A 66 -10.19 3.90 3.72
CA SER A 66 -8.90 4.60 3.73
C SER A 66 -9.12 6.08 3.42
N ASN A 67 -8.22 6.94 3.91
CA ASN A 67 -8.26 8.38 3.71
C ASN A 67 -6.93 8.87 3.10
N ILE A 68 -7.02 9.75 2.10
CA ILE A 68 -5.90 10.48 1.52
C ILE A 68 -6.12 11.96 1.82
N LEU A 69 -5.18 12.60 2.52
CA LEU A 69 -5.25 14.02 2.88
C LEU A 69 -4.30 14.83 2.01
N VAL A 70 -4.84 15.77 1.25
CA VAL A 70 -4.10 16.67 0.35
C VAL A 70 -4.36 18.11 0.77
N ASP A 71 -3.32 18.94 0.82
CA ASP A 71 -3.47 20.37 1.14
C ASP A 71 -3.84 21.23 -0.08
N ARG A 72 -4.05 22.54 0.16
CA ARG A 72 -4.46 23.50 -0.89
C ARG A 72 -3.40 23.71 -1.98
N LYS A 73 -2.15 23.30 -1.74
CA LYS A 73 -1.06 23.37 -2.73
C LYS A 73 -0.94 22.08 -3.53
N GLY A 74 -1.81 21.10 -3.28
CA GLY A 74 -1.78 19.79 -3.94
C GLY A 74 -0.75 18.83 -3.34
N ILE A 75 -0.24 19.09 -2.13
CA ILE A 75 0.77 18.23 -1.50
C ILE A 75 0.07 17.13 -0.68
N LEU A 76 0.50 15.88 -0.85
CA LEU A 76 0.07 14.74 -0.03
C LEU A 76 0.60 14.88 1.39
N ARG A 77 -0.31 15.04 2.37
CA ARG A 77 0.03 15.27 3.79
C ARG A 77 -0.13 14.02 4.65
N ASP A 78 -1.05 13.13 4.29
CA ASP A 78 -1.32 11.91 5.06
C ASP A 78 -1.99 10.84 4.19
N VAL A 79 -1.69 9.58 4.46
CA VAL A 79 -2.46 8.41 4.00
C VAL A 79 -2.74 7.57 5.23
N SER A 80 -4.00 7.28 5.51
CA SER A 80 -4.40 6.51 6.70
C SER A 80 -5.45 5.46 6.38
N PHE A 81 -5.40 4.36 7.13
CA PHE A 81 -6.31 3.23 7.02
C PHE A 81 -7.20 3.12 8.26
N GLY A 82 -8.45 2.71 8.07
CA GLY A 82 -9.43 2.51 9.15
C GLY A 82 -10.17 3.78 9.57
N GLN A 83 -10.94 3.67 10.65
CA GLN A 83 -11.67 4.80 11.24
C GLN A 83 -10.68 5.71 11.98
N ASN A 84 -10.31 6.83 11.34
CA ASN A 84 -9.29 7.73 11.87
C ASN A 84 -9.90 8.89 12.65
N GLY A 85 -9.91 8.79 13.98
CA GLY A 85 -10.39 9.86 14.88
C GLY A 85 -9.55 11.15 14.85
N SER A 86 -8.35 11.12 14.26
CA SER A 86 -7.47 12.30 14.17
C SER A 86 -7.63 13.12 12.88
N LEU A 87 -8.41 12.62 11.91
CA LEU A 87 -8.53 13.25 10.58
C LEU A 87 -9.03 14.70 10.68
N GLU A 88 -10.03 14.96 11.53
CA GLU A 88 -10.57 16.31 11.72
C GLU A 88 -9.51 17.29 12.24
N ALA A 89 -8.73 16.90 13.24
CA ALA A 89 -7.66 17.73 13.77
C ALA A 89 -6.59 18.04 12.70
N LYS A 90 -6.23 17.06 11.86
CA LYS A 90 -5.30 17.28 10.74
C LYS A 90 -5.86 18.28 9.74
N ILE A 91 -7.14 18.17 9.37
CA ILE A 91 -7.82 19.12 8.47
C ILE A 91 -7.81 20.53 9.07
N GLN A 92 -8.16 20.68 10.34
CA GLN A 92 -8.17 21.98 11.02
C GLN A 92 -6.78 22.63 11.08
N SER A 93 -5.72 21.83 11.19
CA SER A 93 -4.34 22.33 11.09
C SER A 93 -4.06 22.89 9.69
N LEU A 94 -4.42 22.16 8.63
CA LEU A 94 -4.19 22.59 7.25
C LEU A 94 -4.99 23.84 6.86
N LEU A 95 -6.17 24.05 7.45
CA LEU A 95 -6.97 25.26 7.20
C LEU A 95 -6.34 26.54 7.77
N LYS A 96 -5.39 26.41 8.71
CA LYS A 96 -4.67 27.52 9.35
C LYS A 96 -3.32 27.83 8.69
N GLU A 97 -2.88 27.00 7.74
CA GLU A 97 -1.68 27.22 6.91
C GLU A 97 -1.94 28.17 5.74
#